data_AF-A0A371Y5A4-F1
#
_entry.id   AF-A0A371Y5A4-F1
#
_cell.length_a   1.000
_cell.length_b   1.000
_cell.length_c   1.000
_cell.angle_alpha   90.00
_cell.angle_beta   90.00
_cell.angle_gamma   90.00
#
_symmetry.space_group_name_H-M   'P 1'
#
loop_
_entity.id
_entity.type
_entity.pdbx_description
1 polymer ?
#
loop_
_entity_poly.entity_id
_entity_poly.type
_entity_poly.pdbx_seq_one_letter_code
_entity_poly.pdbx_strand_id
1 'polypeptide(L)'
;MLPPELPPLPALTRAECELLDRYLEVVDLLGRINPARSDHTYGGLRAAQALVGRATALRDALTLMHQRGESEVHATTLAQALRVLDGERRTQRVTVPPESVN
;
A
#
# COMPACT_ATOMS: atom_id res chain seq x y z
N MET A 1 6.15 10.61 -26.62
CA MET A 1 4.80 10.78 -26.05
C MET A 1 4.99 11.04 -24.57
N LEU A 2 4.56 12.20 -24.05
CA LEU A 2 4.54 12.43 -22.61
C LEU A 2 3.54 11.43 -22.00
N PRO A 3 3.84 10.76 -20.87
CA PRO A 3 2.82 9.95 -20.21
C PRO A 3 1.58 10.80 -19.92
N PRO A 4 0.37 10.22 -20.03
CA PRO A 4 -0.86 10.95 -19.72
C PRO A 4 -0.77 11.52 -18.31
N GLU A 5 -1.19 12.78 -18.16
CA GLU A 5 -1.18 13.46 -16.87
C GLU A 5 -2.06 12.69 -15.89
N LEU A 6 -1.51 12.37 -14.72
CA LEU A 6 -2.28 11.71 -13.67
C LEU A 6 -3.39 12.66 -13.21
N PRO A 7 -4.61 12.15 -12.94
CA PRO A 7 -5.64 12.99 -12.33
C PRO A 7 -5.10 13.56 -11.01
N PRO A 8 -5.52 14.76 -10.60
CA PRO A 8 -5.04 15.34 -9.35
C PRO A 8 -5.41 14.44 -8.17
N LEU A 9 -4.59 14.49 -7.11
CA LEU A 9 -4.91 13.82 -5.86
C LEU A 9 -6.24 14.37 -5.34
N PRO A 10 -7.22 13.51 -5.02
CA PRO A 10 -8.49 13.97 -4.48
C PRO A 10 -8.28 14.63 -3.12
N ALA A 11 -9.26 15.44 -2.69
CA ALA A 11 -9.26 15.97 -1.33
C ALA A 11 -9.46 14.81 -0.34
N LEU A 12 -8.45 14.56 0.47
CA LEU A 12 -8.45 13.54 1.52
C LEU A 12 -8.44 14.21 2.88
N THR A 13 -9.16 13.61 3.83
CA THR A 13 -8.98 13.94 5.24
C THR A 13 -7.59 13.50 5.71
N ARG A 14 -7.14 14.07 6.83
CA ARG A 14 -5.88 13.64 7.45
C ARG A 14 -5.89 12.15 7.82
N ALA A 15 -7.04 11.62 8.23
CA ALA A 15 -7.19 10.20 8.59
C ALA A 15 -7.06 9.30 7.36
N GLU A 16 -7.68 9.67 6.24
CA GLU A 16 -7.56 8.94 4.96
C GLU A 16 -6.13 8.95 4.41
N CYS A 17 -5.42 10.10 4.51
CA CYS A 17 -4.00 10.16 4.16
C CYS A 17 -3.16 9.19 5.00
N GLU A 18 -3.33 9.22 6.33
CA GLU A 18 -2.62 8.32 7.24
C GLU A 18 -2.93 6.85 6.92
N LEU A 19 -4.20 6.52 6.67
CA LEU A 19 -4.61 5.17 6.28
C LEU A 19 -3.88 4.72 5.00
N LEU A 20 -3.83 5.56 3.96
CA LEU A 20 -3.15 5.24 2.69
C LEU A 20 -1.65 5.07 2.88
N ASP A 21 -1.00 5.96 3.64
CA ASP A 21 0.42 5.89 3.90
C ASP A 21 0.78 4.57 4.62
N ARG A 22 0.03 4.21 5.67
CA ARG A 22 0.26 2.95 6.40
C ARG A 22 -0.05 1.72 5.56
N TYR A 23 -1.09 1.77 4.75
CA TYR A 23 -1.41 0.69 3.82
C TYR A 23 -0.27 0.46 2.82
N LEU A 24 0.23 1.53 2.21
CA LEU A 24 1.32 1.45 1.22
C LEU A 24 2.66 1.01 1.84
N GLU A 25 2.95 1.40 3.08
CA GLU A 25 4.10 0.88 3.84
C GLU A 25 4.02 -0.64 4.02
N VAL A 26 2.84 -1.17 4.36
CA VAL A 26 2.59 -2.62 4.49
C VAL A 26 2.75 -3.32 3.14
N VAL A 27 2.14 -2.78 2.08
CA VAL A 27 2.22 -3.33 0.72
C VAL A 27 3.67 -3.43 0.24
N ASP A 28 4.49 -2.40 0.47
CA ASP A 28 5.89 -2.41 0.08
C ASP A 28 6.70 -3.50 0.80
N LEU A 29 6.43 -3.71 2.09
CA LEU A 29 7.09 -4.75 2.87
C LEU A 29 6.67 -6.14 2.39
N LEU A 30 5.39 -6.36 2.12
CA LEU A 30 4.90 -7.59 1.50
C LEU A 30 5.54 -7.84 0.13
N GLY A 31 5.67 -6.80 -0.70
CA GLY A 31 6.35 -6.90 -1.99
C GLY A 31 7.85 -7.25 -1.88
N ARG A 32 8.53 -6.88 -0.78
CA ARG A 32 9.92 -7.30 -0.50
C ARG A 32 10.02 -8.71 0.07
N ILE A 33 8.98 -9.17 0.78
CA ILE A 33 8.91 -10.53 1.34
C ILE A 33 8.56 -11.54 0.24
N ASN A 34 7.87 -11.12 -0.82
CA ASN A 34 7.36 -11.98 -1.87
C ASN A 34 8.45 -12.95 -2.39
N PRO A 35 8.34 -14.26 -2.08
CA PRO A 35 9.37 -15.24 -2.42
C PRO A 35 9.47 -15.50 -3.92
N ALA A 36 8.42 -15.18 -4.70
CA ALA A 36 8.46 -15.29 -6.16
C ALA A 36 9.19 -14.12 -6.83
N ARG A 37 9.62 -13.11 -6.06
CA ARG A 37 10.26 -11.88 -6.57
C ARG A 37 11.54 -11.50 -5.81
N SER A 38 12.07 -12.40 -4.98
CA SER A 38 13.25 -12.14 -4.15
C SER A 38 14.32 -13.19 -4.37
N ASP A 39 15.57 -12.75 -4.52
CA ASP A 39 16.74 -13.61 -4.69
C ASP A 39 17.43 -13.96 -3.35
N HIS A 40 17.08 -13.25 -2.26
CA HIS A 40 17.81 -13.31 -0.99
C HIS A 40 16.88 -13.39 0.23
N THR A 41 17.15 -14.35 1.11
CA THR A 41 16.35 -14.60 2.33
C THR A 41 16.53 -13.51 3.40
N TYR A 42 17.73 -12.92 3.50
CA TYR A 42 18.02 -11.91 4.51
C TYR A 42 17.23 -10.61 4.31
N GLY A 43 17.07 -10.17 3.06
CA GLY A 43 16.24 -9.00 2.73
C GLY A 43 14.77 -9.23 3.11
N GLY A 44 14.26 -10.43 2.81
CA GLY A 44 12.92 -10.85 3.22
C GLY A 44 12.74 -10.88 4.73
N LEU A 45 13.71 -11.41 5.49
CA LEU A 45 13.69 -11.43 6.95
C LEU A 45 13.60 -10.02 7.54
N ARG A 46 14.41 -9.08 7.06
CA ARG A 46 14.40 -7.68 7.53
C ARG A 46 13.06 -7.00 7.22
N ALA A 47 12.49 -7.26 6.05
CA ALA A 47 11.17 -6.75 5.69
C ALA A 47 10.06 -7.34 6.58
N ALA A 48 10.10 -8.64 6.85
CA ALA A 48 9.14 -9.31 7.75
C ALA A 48 9.21 -8.78 9.19
N GLN A 49 10.41 -8.51 9.70
CA GLN A 49 10.59 -7.88 11.01
C GLN A 49 9.96 -6.48 11.06
N ALA A 50 10.15 -5.67 10.01
CA ALA A 50 9.55 -4.33 9.92
C ALA A 50 8.02 -4.38 9.75
N LEU A 51 7.49 -5.41 9.08
CA LEU A 51 6.07 -5.56 8.75
C LEU A 51 5.19 -5.52 10.01
N VAL A 52 5.62 -6.16 11.09
CA VAL A 52 4.86 -6.19 12.34
C VAL A 52 4.54 -4.77 12.82
N GLY A 53 5.55 -3.90 12.88
CA GLY A 53 5.37 -2.51 13.31
C GLY A 53 4.48 -1.69 12.36
N ARG A 54 4.60 -1.91 11.05
CA ARG A 54 3.77 -1.19 10.05
C ARG A 54 2.33 -1.68 10.03
N ALA A 55 2.10 -2.98 10.22
CA ALA A 55 0.77 -3.55 10.39
C ALA A 55 0.10 -3.05 11.68
N THR A 56 0.86 -2.92 12.77
CA THR A 56 0.38 -2.27 14.00
C THR A 56 -0.05 -0.83 13.74
N ALA A 57 0.79 -0.02 13.09
CA ALA A 57 0.45 1.36 12.78
C ALA A 57 -0.79 1.50 11.87
N LEU A 58 -0.95 0.61 10.88
CA LEU A 58 -2.15 0.54 10.05
C LEU A 58 -3.41 0.23 10.87
N ARG A 59 -3.34 -0.78 11.74
CA ARG A 59 -4.44 -1.11 12.67
C ARG A 59 -4.78 0.08 13.56
N ASP A 60 -3.78 0.78 14.08
CA ASP A 60 -3.98 1.90 14.99
C ASP A 60 -4.61 3.10 14.29
N ALA A 61 -4.26 3.37 13.02
CA ALA A 61 -4.92 4.37 12.19
C ALA A 61 -6.42 4.05 12.00
N LEU A 62 -6.75 2.81 11.62
CA LEU A 62 -8.15 2.37 11.50
C LEU A 62 -8.90 2.41 12.84
N THR A 63 -8.22 2.04 13.92
CA THR A 63 -8.78 2.10 15.28
C THR A 63 -9.14 3.54 15.66
N LEU A 64 -8.26 4.50 15.35
CA LEU A 64 -8.50 5.92 15.62
C LEU A 64 -9.67 6.47 14.80
N MET A 65 -9.76 6.11 13.51
CA MET A 65 -10.91 6.47 12.66
C MET A 65 -12.21 5.95 13.29
N HIS A 66 -12.25 4.67 13.67
CA HIS A 66 -13.41 4.06 14.29
C HIS A 66 -13.80 4.75 15.61
N GLN A 67 -12.82 5.07 16.46
CA GLN A 67 -13.06 5.78 17.73
C GLN A 67 -13.62 7.20 17.53
N ARG A 68 -13.36 7.83 16.38
CA ARG A 68 -13.91 9.14 16.00
C ARG A 68 -15.29 9.04 15.34
N GLY A 69 -15.83 7.83 15.19
CA GLY A 69 -17.09 7.60 14.48
C GLY A 69 -16.94 7.58 12.96
N GLU A 70 -15.71 7.59 12.43
CA GLU A 70 -15.43 7.43 11.00
C GLU A 70 -15.51 5.93 10.65
N SER A 71 -16.72 5.40 10.47
CA SER A 71 -16.98 3.97 10.27
C SER A 71 -16.99 3.51 8.80
N GLU A 72 -16.93 4.44 7.86
CA GLU A 72 -17.00 4.16 6.42
C GLU A 72 -15.76 4.73 5.71
N VAL A 73 -15.34 4.06 4.63
CA VAL A 73 -14.29 4.52 3.75
C VAL A 73 -14.85 4.81 2.36
N HIS A 74 -14.49 5.95 1.78
CA HIS A 74 -14.86 6.29 0.41
C HIS A 74 -13.99 5.55 -0.59
N ALA A 75 -14.29 4.27 -0.82
CA ALA A 75 -13.45 3.36 -1.60
C ALA A 75 -13.08 3.91 -2.99
N THR A 76 -14.00 4.56 -3.69
CA THR A 76 -13.72 5.18 -5.00
C THR A 76 -12.67 6.28 -4.91
N THR A 77 -12.77 7.16 -3.91
CA THR A 77 -11.82 8.25 -3.66
C THR A 77 -10.45 7.70 -3.28
N LEU A 78 -10.41 6.72 -2.38
CA LEU A 78 -9.16 6.06 -1.97
C LEU A 78 -8.51 5.29 -3.13
N ALA A 79 -9.30 4.66 -4.00
CA ALA A 79 -8.79 4.00 -5.19
C ALA A 79 -8.17 5.02 -6.16
N GLN A 80 -8.79 6.18 -6.37
CA GLN A 80 -8.19 7.26 -7.17
C GLN A 80 -6.88 7.74 -6.54
N ALA A 81 -6.85 7.99 -5.23
CA ALA A 81 -5.64 8.38 -4.53
C ALA A 81 -4.53 7.33 -4.66
N LEU A 82 -4.86 6.05 -4.51
CA LEU A 82 -3.90 4.96 -4.71
C LEU A 82 -3.31 4.97 -6.11
N ARG A 83 -4.09 5.20 -7.17
CA ARG A 83 -3.55 5.29 -8.54
C ARG A 83 -2.55 6.45 -8.70
N VAL A 84 -2.87 7.61 -8.13
CA VAL A 84 -1.97 8.79 -8.15
C VAL A 84 -0.69 8.51 -7.36
N LEU A 85 -0.79 7.76 -6.25
CA LEU A 85 0.33 7.37 -5.38
C LEU A 85 1.04 6.09 -5.84
N ASP A 86 0.88 5.70 -7.12
CA ASP A 86 1.54 4.53 -7.71
C ASP A 86 1.20 3.20 -7.00
N GLY A 87 0.04 3.15 -6.35
CA GLY A 87 -0.48 2.01 -5.61
C GLY A 87 -0.69 0.78 -6.48
N GLU A 88 -1.04 0.93 -7.76
CA GLU A 88 -1.15 -0.20 -8.70
C GLU A 88 0.21 -0.90 -8.87
N ARG A 89 1.28 -0.15 -9.15
CA ARG A 89 2.63 -0.71 -9.30
C ARG A 89 3.12 -1.35 -8.00
N ARG A 90 2.86 -0.71 -6.85
CA ARG A 90 3.30 -1.23 -5.53
C ARG A 90 2.57 -2.51 -5.16
N THR A 91 1.25 -2.58 -5.36
CA THR A 91 0.44 -3.77 -5.07
C THR A 91 0.72 -4.95 -6.01
N GLN A 92 1.08 -4.69 -7.28
CA GLN A 92 1.54 -5.74 -8.21
C GLN A 92 2.80 -6.49 -7.74
N ARG A 93 3.62 -5.89 -6.84
CA ARG A 93 4.79 -6.57 -6.27
C ARG A 93 4.41 -7.64 -5.25
N VAL A 94 3.20 -7.58 -4.70
CA VAL A 94 2.69 -8.60 -3.77
C VAL A 94 2.20 -9.83 -4.52
N THR A 95 1.78 -9.68 -5.77
CA THR A 95 1.27 -10.79 -6.58
C THR A 95 2.40 -11.63 -7.17
N VAL A 96 2.07 -12.87 -7.55
CA VAL A 96 2.96 -13.75 -8.31
C VAL A 96 3.28 -13.09 -9.66
N PRO A 97 4.55 -13.04 -10.09
CA PRO A 97 4.90 -12.57 -11.43
C PRO A 97 4.12 -13.32 -12.51
N PRO A 98 3.73 -12.64 -13.60
CA PRO A 98 3.21 -13.34 -14.77
C PRO A 98 4.26 -14.31 -15.31
N GLU A 99 3.83 -15.39 -15.95
CA GLU A 99 4.74 -16.28 -16.66
C GLU A 99 5.52 -15.49 -17.71
N SER A 100 6.84 -15.67 -17.73
CA SER A 100 7.68 -15.12 -18.79
C SER A 100 7.30 -15.79 -20.09
N VAL A 101 6.61 -15.06 -20.98
CA VAL A 101 6.40 -15.51 -22.35
C VAL A 101 7.75 -15.39 -23.05
N ASN A 102 8.42 -16.53 -23.28
CA ASN A 102 9.62 -16.62 -24.11
C ASN A 102 9.32 -16.30 -25.58
#